data_AF-A6QSE0-F1
#
_entry.id   AF-A6QSE0-F1
#
_cell.length_a   1.000
_cell.length_b   1.000
_cell.length_c   1.000
_cell.angle_alpha   90.00
_cell.angle_beta   90.00
_cell.angle_gamma   90.00
#
_symmetry.space_group_name_H-M   'P 1'
#
loop_
_entity.id
_entity.type
_entity.pdbx_description
1 polymer ?
#
loop_
_entity_poly.entity_id
_entity_poly.type
_entity_poly.pdbx_seq_one_letter_code
_entity_poly.pdbx_strand_id
1 'polypeptide(L)'
;MRALGFIQNSVAAMANNQALLSYLMVAPPALPIQNTNKTPNTTNPNYSWGDINNVGQWAGFTYAHIMQRYGTLLQQAQIESEPMPNSPPQPINTEPMFALRFNTYIQSRLRRALRAGFQPLAPQLANLHLTPITVDIGDAATIIDNY
;
A
#
# COMPACT_ATOMS: atom_id res chain seq x y z
N MET A 1 38.11 -39.60 6.43
CA MET A 1 37.60 -38.21 6.44
C MET A 1 36.17 -38.24 5.96
N ARG A 2 35.21 -38.06 6.87
CA ARG A 2 33.78 -38.23 6.61
C ARG A 2 33.18 -36.92 6.12
N ALA A 3 32.43 -37.01 5.02
CA ALA A 3 31.54 -35.96 4.54
C ALA A 3 30.46 -35.67 5.59
N LEU A 4 30.37 -34.41 6.02
CA LEU A 4 29.27 -33.92 6.85
C LEU A 4 28.14 -33.49 5.92
N GLY A 5 27.11 -34.34 5.87
CA GLY A 5 25.84 -34.02 5.23
C GLY A 5 25.10 -32.96 6.03
N PHE A 6 24.78 -31.85 5.38
CA PHE A 6 23.76 -30.93 5.86
C PHE A 6 22.39 -31.55 5.58
N ILE A 7 21.81 -32.17 6.60
CA ILE A 7 20.37 -32.40 6.64
C ILE A 7 19.73 -31.03 6.89
N GLN A 8 19.36 -30.32 5.82
CA GLN A 8 18.37 -29.27 5.94
C GLN A 8 17.02 -29.95 6.18
N ASN A 9 16.65 -30.08 7.46
CA ASN A 9 15.26 -30.23 7.84
C ASN A 9 14.53 -29.00 7.32
N SER A 10 13.85 -29.16 6.19
CA SER A 10 12.87 -28.24 5.66
C SER A 10 11.68 -28.22 6.61
N VAL A 11 11.82 -27.46 7.70
CA VAL A 11 10.66 -26.87 8.36
C VAL A 11 10.16 -25.85 7.35
N ALA A 12 9.15 -26.23 6.56
CA ALA A 12 8.34 -25.25 5.86
C ALA A 12 7.94 -24.23 6.93
N ALA A 13 8.44 -23.00 6.82
CA ALA A 13 8.00 -21.92 7.69
C ALA A 13 6.48 -21.87 7.53
N MET A 14 5.74 -22.27 8.56
CA MET A 14 4.29 -22.15 8.55
C MET A 14 4.00 -20.67 8.31
N ALA A 15 3.44 -20.34 7.16
CA ALA A 15 2.94 -19.00 6.92
C ALA A 15 1.89 -18.75 8.01
N ASN A 16 2.21 -17.86 8.96
CA ASN A 16 1.29 -17.50 10.01
C ASN A 16 0.19 -16.65 9.36
N ASN A 17 -0.91 -17.27 8.96
CA ASN A 17 -2.03 -16.55 8.36
C ASN A 17 -2.78 -15.75 9.42
N GLN A 18 -3.30 -14.60 9.02
CA GLN A 18 -4.14 -13.75 9.84
C GLN A 18 -5.32 -13.23 9.03
N ALA A 19 -6.35 -12.75 9.73
CA ALA A 19 -7.45 -12.02 9.09
C ALA A 19 -6.93 -10.75 8.42
N LEU A 20 -7.43 -10.44 7.21
CA LEU A 20 -7.06 -9.25 6.46
C LEU A 20 -7.28 -7.95 7.26
N LEU A 21 -8.34 -7.90 8.07
CA LEU A 21 -8.58 -6.78 8.99
C LEU A 21 -7.40 -6.57 9.95
N SER A 22 -6.91 -7.65 10.57
CA SER A 22 -5.79 -7.58 11.51
C SER A 22 -4.52 -7.09 10.82
N TYR A 23 -4.27 -7.58 9.59
CA TYR A 23 -3.16 -7.16 8.77
C TYR A 23 -3.18 -5.65 8.43
N LEU A 24 -4.37 -5.13 8.11
CA LEU A 24 -4.57 -3.72 7.75
C LEU A 24 -4.58 -2.77 8.94
N MET A 25 -4.85 -3.25 10.15
CA MET A 25 -4.80 -2.44 11.38
C MET A 25 -3.37 -2.15 11.86
N VAL A 26 -2.36 -2.78 11.26
CA VAL A 26 -0.95 -2.48 11.54
C VAL A 26 -0.55 -1.21 10.80
N ALA A 27 -0.44 -0.10 11.52
CA ALA A 27 -0.04 1.18 10.97
C ALA A 27 1.46 1.21 10.58
N PRO A 28 1.82 1.84 9.44
CA PRO A 28 3.20 2.16 9.09
C PRO A 28 3.89 2.97 10.18
N PRO A 29 5.20 2.77 10.41
CA PRO A 29 5.93 3.66 11.31
C PRO A 29 5.96 5.07 10.74
N ALA A 30 6.01 6.07 11.62
CA ALA A 30 6.20 7.45 11.20
C ALA A 30 7.53 7.60 10.45
N LEU A 31 7.49 8.21 9.27
CA LEU A 31 8.68 8.43 8.44
C LEU A 31 9.26 9.81 8.80
N PRO A 32 10.48 9.89 9.38
CA PRO A 32 11.08 11.17 9.71
C PRO A 32 11.40 11.95 8.43
N ILE A 33 11.20 13.26 8.47
CA ILE A 33 11.63 14.18 7.41
C ILE A 33 12.87 14.93 7.88
N GLN A 34 13.79 15.24 6.97
CA GLN A 34 14.99 16.01 7.27
C GLN A 34 15.28 16.97 6.13
N ASN A 35 15.39 18.27 6.44
CA ASN A 35 15.78 19.30 5.49
C ASN A 35 14.98 19.29 4.17
N THR A 36 13.69 18.92 4.23
CA THR A 36 12.81 18.92 3.07
C THR A 36 12.38 20.34 2.74
N ASN A 37 12.71 20.81 1.55
CA ASN A 37 12.16 22.05 1.02
C ASN A 37 10.90 21.74 0.22
N LYS A 38 9.86 22.55 0.35
CA LYS A 38 8.69 22.47 -0.53
C LYS A 38 9.09 23.03 -1.89
N THR A 39 9.09 22.20 -2.92
CA THR A 39 9.31 22.60 -4.31
C THR A 39 8.06 22.34 -5.13
N PRO A 40 7.89 23.00 -6.28
CA PRO A 40 6.87 22.58 -7.25
C PRO A 40 7.04 21.11 -7.58
N ASN A 41 5.95 20.35 -7.55
CA ASN A 41 5.90 18.91 -7.81
C ASN A 41 5.38 18.56 -9.21
N THR A 42 5.23 19.58 -10.07
CA THR A 42 4.62 19.48 -11.38
C THR A 42 5.46 20.29 -12.36
N THR A 43 5.76 19.69 -13.51
CA THR A 43 6.38 20.37 -14.67
C THR A 43 5.34 20.91 -15.64
N ASN A 44 4.05 20.75 -15.33
CA ASN A 44 2.96 21.19 -16.18
C ASN A 44 2.79 22.72 -16.08
N PRO A 45 2.93 23.49 -17.18
CA PRO A 45 2.70 24.93 -17.14
C PRO A 45 1.24 25.31 -16.86
N ASN A 46 0.29 24.40 -17.11
CA ASN A 46 -1.15 24.59 -16.94
C ASN A 46 -1.67 24.07 -15.59
N TYR A 47 -0.83 23.42 -14.79
CA TYR A 47 -1.21 22.88 -13.48
C TYR A 47 -0.08 23.05 -12.47
N SER A 48 -0.34 23.85 -11.45
CA SER A 48 0.51 24.11 -10.30
C SER A 48 -0.08 23.49 -9.04
N TRP A 49 0.78 23.13 -8.08
CA TRP A 49 0.34 22.76 -6.74
C TRP A 49 -0.49 23.86 -6.05
N GLY A 50 -0.30 25.13 -6.47
CA GLY A 50 -1.09 26.27 -6.02
C GLY A 50 -2.53 26.28 -6.52
N ASP A 51 -2.86 25.52 -7.57
CA ASP A 51 -4.22 25.41 -8.11
C ASP A 51 -5.13 24.51 -7.25
N ILE A 52 -4.54 23.78 -6.29
CA ILE A 52 -5.27 23.01 -5.28
C ILE A 52 -5.81 23.99 -4.24
N ASN A 53 -6.98 24.57 -4.53
CA ASN A 53 -7.61 25.57 -3.68
C ASN A 53 -8.34 24.98 -2.47
N ASN A 54 -8.65 23.68 -2.49
CA ASN A 54 -9.32 22.99 -1.39
C ASN A 54 -9.03 21.49 -1.43
N VAL A 55 -8.98 20.86 -0.26
CA VAL A 55 -9.02 19.41 -0.10
C VAL A 55 -10.29 19.07 0.65
N GLY A 56 -11.24 18.45 -0.03
CA GLY A 56 -12.51 18.02 0.56
C GLY A 56 -12.37 16.72 1.35
N GLN A 57 -13.20 16.55 2.37
CA GLN A 57 -13.37 15.25 3.02
C GLN A 57 -14.22 14.34 2.13
N TRP A 58 -13.77 13.10 1.94
CA TRP A 58 -14.60 12.07 1.32
C TRP A 58 -15.51 11.45 2.39
N ALA A 59 -16.71 12.01 2.57
CA ALA A 59 -17.63 11.61 3.65
C ALA A 59 -17.98 10.11 3.66
N GLY A 60 -17.99 9.45 2.49
CA GLY A 60 -18.23 8.01 2.38
C GLY A 60 -17.02 7.13 2.71
N PHE A 61 -15.82 7.69 2.77
CA PHE A 61 -14.59 6.95 3.08
C PHE A 61 -14.25 7.10 4.57
N THR A 62 -15.02 6.39 5.40
CA THR A 62 -14.79 6.34 6.85
C THR A 62 -14.66 4.88 7.30
N TYR A 63 -13.99 4.66 8.43
CA TYR A 63 -13.86 3.33 9.00
C TYR A 63 -15.22 2.65 9.23
N ALA A 64 -16.21 3.40 9.73
CA ALA A 64 -17.56 2.88 9.96
C ALA A 64 -18.23 2.38 8.66
N HIS A 65 -18.17 3.17 7.58
CA HIS A 65 -18.72 2.77 6.28
C HIS A 65 -17.96 1.58 5.68
N ILE A 66 -16.63 1.54 5.82
CA ILE A 66 -15.80 0.41 5.37
C ILE A 66 -16.18 -0.86 6.13
N MET A 67 -16.30 -0.80 7.45
CA MET A 67 -16.66 -1.96 8.27
C MET A 67 -18.10 -2.42 8.03
N GLN A 68 -19.04 -1.49 7.84
CA GLN A 68 -20.42 -1.82 7.49
C GLN A 68 -20.51 -2.57 6.15
N ARG A 69 -19.74 -2.15 5.14
CA ARG A 69 -19.83 -2.72 3.79
C ARG A 69 -18.94 -3.95 3.57
N TYR A 70 -17.75 -3.94 4.16
CA TYR A 70 -16.70 -4.94 3.88
C TYR A 70 -16.23 -5.68 5.13
N GLY A 71 -16.79 -5.42 6.32
CA GLY A 71 -16.32 -5.99 7.59
C GLY A 71 -16.24 -7.53 7.57
N THR A 72 -17.29 -8.19 7.08
CA THR A 72 -17.32 -9.67 6.95
C THR A 72 -16.20 -10.17 6.04
N LEU A 73 -15.99 -9.53 4.89
CA LEU A 73 -14.91 -9.88 3.96
C LEU A 73 -13.53 -9.68 4.62
N LEU A 74 -13.33 -8.55 5.30
CA LEU A 74 -12.06 -8.23 5.97
C LEU A 74 -11.75 -9.19 7.12
N GLN A 75 -12.77 -9.71 7.81
CA GLN A 75 -12.61 -10.69 8.89
C GLN A 75 -12.35 -12.12 8.37
N GLN A 76 -12.97 -12.49 7.24
CA GLN A 76 -12.88 -13.85 6.69
C GLN A 76 -11.67 -14.05 5.78
N ALA A 77 -11.33 -13.05 4.96
CA ALA A 77 -10.19 -13.13 4.06
C ALA A 77 -8.90 -13.35 4.85
N GLN A 78 -8.15 -14.38 4.46
CA GLN A 78 -6.89 -14.73 5.08
C GLN A 78 -5.72 -14.21 4.25
N ILE A 79 -4.70 -13.72 4.93
CA ILE A 79 -3.47 -13.23 4.33
C ILE A 79 -2.27 -13.74 5.12
N GLU A 80 -1.21 -14.09 4.40
CA GLU A 80 0.07 -14.43 5.02
C GLU A 80 0.58 -13.25 5.83
N SER A 81 1.03 -13.50 7.05
CA SER A 81 1.67 -12.46 7.85
C SER A 81 2.94 -11.96 7.18
N GLU A 82 3.00 -10.66 7.01
CA GLU A 82 4.20 -9.92 6.63
C GLU A 82 4.36 -8.85 7.71
N PRO A 83 5.30 -8.99 8.65
CA PRO A 83 5.54 -7.95 9.66
C PRO A 83 6.17 -6.72 9.02
N MET A 84 5.92 -5.53 9.58
CA MET A 84 6.65 -4.34 9.14
C MET A 84 8.11 -4.43 9.58
N PRO A 85 9.06 -3.83 8.82
CA PRO A 85 10.42 -3.65 9.30
C PRO A 85 10.39 -2.94 10.66
N ASN A 86 11.08 -3.53 11.63
CA ASN A 86 11.20 -2.99 13.00
C ASN A 86 12.42 -2.08 13.18
N SER A 87 13.24 -1.93 12.14
CA SER A 87 14.33 -0.97 12.13
C SER A 87 13.78 0.46 12.11
N PRO A 88 14.45 1.42 12.79
CA PRO A 88 14.07 2.82 12.70
C PRO A 88 14.02 3.29 11.24
N PRO A 89 12.92 3.92 10.78
CA PRO A 89 12.85 4.43 9.42
C PRO A 89 13.91 5.50 9.20
N GLN A 90 14.64 5.35 8.11
CA GLN A 90 15.63 6.33 7.68
C GLN A 90 14.91 7.63 7.23
N PRO A 91 15.44 8.82 7.55
CA PRO A 91 14.83 10.09 7.16
C PRO A 91 14.58 10.21 5.66
N ILE A 92 13.61 11.04 5.28
CA ILE A 92 13.31 11.43 3.91
C ILE A 92 13.74 12.88 3.73
N ASN A 93 14.58 13.13 2.71
CA ASN A 93 14.99 14.47 2.30
C ASN A 93 14.84 14.70 0.78
N THR A 94 14.50 13.66 0.02
CA THR A 94 14.30 13.71 -1.44
C THR A 94 13.12 12.82 -1.87
N GLU A 95 12.56 13.11 -3.04
CA GLU A 95 11.46 12.32 -3.62
C GLU A 95 11.83 10.86 -3.91
N PRO A 96 13.01 10.51 -4.47
CA PRO A 96 13.42 9.11 -4.61
C PRO A 96 13.48 8.36 -3.28
N MET A 97 13.84 9.05 -2.19
CA MET A 97 13.83 8.45 -0.86
C MET A 97 12.40 8.23 -0.36
N PHE A 98 11.46 9.13 -0.66
CA PHE A 98 10.04 8.87 -0.41
C PHE A 98 9.56 7.63 -1.17
N ALA A 99 9.82 7.54 -2.47
CA ALA A 99 9.45 6.40 -3.30
C ALA A 99 10.01 5.07 -2.72
N LEU A 100 11.26 5.08 -2.26
CA LEU A 100 11.87 3.93 -1.59
C LEU A 100 11.14 3.55 -0.29
N ARG A 101 10.78 4.53 0.56
CA ARG A 101 10.02 4.27 1.80
C ARG A 101 8.61 3.78 1.49
N PHE A 102 7.93 4.38 0.52
CA PHE A 102 6.61 3.94 0.08
C PHE A 102 6.63 2.48 -0.39
N ASN A 103 7.62 2.10 -1.19
CA ASN A 103 7.79 0.71 -1.62
C ASN A 103 8.10 -0.24 -0.46
N THR A 104 8.92 0.21 0.50
CA THR A 104 9.32 -0.60 1.68
C THR A 104 8.14 -0.88 2.61
N TYR A 105 7.32 0.13 2.89
CA TYR A 105 6.28 0.03 3.94
C TYR A 105 4.86 -0.16 3.40
N ILE A 106 4.55 0.33 2.19
CA ILE A 106 3.17 0.47 1.70
C ILE A 106 2.89 -0.39 0.47
N GLN A 107 3.66 -0.27 -0.61
CA GLN A 107 3.33 -0.84 -1.92
C GLN A 107 3.09 -2.36 -1.86
N SER A 108 4.02 -3.10 -1.26
CA SER A 108 3.91 -4.56 -1.13
C SER A 108 2.68 -4.97 -0.33
N ARG A 109 2.40 -4.24 0.76
CA ARG A 109 1.23 -4.49 1.62
C ARG A 109 -0.08 -4.23 0.89
N LEU A 110 -0.18 -3.10 0.21
CA LEU A 110 -1.34 -2.73 -0.57
C LEU A 110 -1.66 -3.80 -1.61
N ARG A 111 -0.66 -4.19 -2.42
CA ARG A 111 -0.83 -5.22 -3.44
C ARG A 111 -1.28 -6.56 -2.85
N ARG A 112 -0.67 -7.01 -1.75
CA ARG A 112 -1.02 -8.27 -1.10
C ARG A 112 -2.43 -8.22 -0.49
N ALA A 113 -2.78 -7.12 0.18
CA ALA A 113 -4.10 -6.91 0.78
C ALA A 113 -5.20 -6.87 -0.28
N LEU A 114 -5.00 -6.15 -1.39
CA LEU A 114 -5.94 -6.12 -2.51
C LEU A 114 -6.12 -7.52 -3.08
N ARG A 115 -5.03 -8.25 -3.36
CA ARG A 115 -5.12 -9.64 -3.84
C ARG A 115 -5.93 -10.52 -2.89
N ALA A 116 -5.65 -10.47 -1.59
CA ALA A 116 -6.35 -11.28 -0.58
C ALA A 116 -7.83 -10.89 -0.44
N GLY A 117 -8.15 -9.59 -0.46
CA GLY A 117 -9.52 -9.09 -0.33
C GLY A 117 -10.38 -9.33 -1.58
N PHE A 118 -9.79 -9.29 -2.77
CA PHE A 118 -10.52 -9.53 -4.02
C PHE A 118 -10.64 -11.00 -4.40
N GLN A 119 -9.79 -11.88 -3.87
CA GLN A 119 -9.84 -13.31 -4.21
C GLN A 119 -11.21 -13.95 -3.90
N PRO A 120 -11.88 -13.69 -2.75
CA PRO A 120 -13.25 -14.16 -2.51
C PRO A 120 -14.30 -13.49 -3.40
N LEU A 121 -14.05 -12.27 -3.87
CA LEU A 121 -14.97 -11.50 -4.70
C LEU A 121 -14.85 -11.81 -6.19
N ALA A 122 -13.81 -12.56 -6.60
CA ALA A 122 -13.50 -12.81 -8.01
C ALA A 122 -14.71 -13.28 -8.85
N PRO A 123 -15.58 -14.20 -8.38
CA PRO A 123 -16.76 -14.62 -9.15
C PRO A 123 -17.82 -13.53 -9.35
N GLN A 124 -17.80 -12.49 -8.52
CA GLN A 124 -18.83 -11.46 -8.42
C GLN A 124 -18.36 -10.10 -8.94
N LEU A 125 -17.07 -9.95 -9.26
CA LEU A 125 -16.45 -8.67 -9.63
C LEU A 125 -17.19 -7.93 -10.73
N ALA A 126 -17.67 -8.65 -11.76
CA ALA A 126 -18.43 -8.08 -12.87
C ALA A 126 -19.75 -7.42 -12.43
N ASN A 127 -20.35 -7.91 -11.34
CA ASN A 127 -21.64 -7.43 -10.82
C ASN A 127 -21.46 -6.32 -9.77
N LEU A 128 -20.25 -6.13 -9.26
CA LEU A 128 -19.97 -5.13 -8.22
C LEU A 128 -19.77 -3.71 -8.80
N HIS A 129 -19.72 -3.57 -10.14
CA HIS A 129 -19.53 -2.29 -10.84
C HIS A 129 -18.40 -1.44 -10.24
N LEU A 130 -17.28 -2.07 -9.89
CA LEU A 130 -16.14 -1.40 -9.27
C LEU A 130 -15.27 -0.73 -10.33
N THR A 131 -14.76 0.46 -10.02
CA THR A 131 -13.77 1.15 -10.86
C THR A 131 -12.37 0.62 -10.52
N PRO A 132 -11.60 0.13 -11.50
CA PRO A 132 -10.22 -0.26 -11.27
C PRO A 132 -9.38 0.96 -10.89
N ILE A 133 -8.51 0.80 -9.90
CA ILE A 133 -7.55 1.83 -9.47
C ILE A 133 -6.15 1.26 -9.66
N THR A 134 -5.28 2.02 -10.30
CA THR A 134 -3.86 1.72 -10.42
C THR A 134 -3.08 2.56 -9.41
N VAL A 135 -2.09 1.95 -8.76
CA VAL A 135 -1.15 2.65 -7.87
C VAL A 135 0.25 2.39 -8.39
N ASP A 136 0.87 3.43 -8.93
CA ASP A 136 2.20 3.38 -9.53
C ASP A 136 3.02 4.63 -9.18
N ILE A 137 4.32 4.57 -9.45
CA ILE A 137 5.25 5.67 -9.32
C ILE A 137 5.44 6.26 -10.71
N GLY A 138 5.09 7.52 -10.91
CA GLY A 138 5.22 8.20 -12.18
C GLY A 138 6.23 9.33 -12.11
N ASP A 139 7.17 9.36 -13.06
CA ASP A 139 8.08 10.49 -13.27
C ASP A 139 7.46 11.58 -14.19
N ALA A 140 6.27 11.31 -14.73
CA ALA A 140 5.63 12.09 -15.76
C ALA A 140 4.26 12.62 -15.30
N ALA A 141 4.26 13.76 -14.63
CA ALA A 141 3.09 14.63 -14.58
C ALA A 141 3.03 15.50 -15.85
N THR A 142 3.04 14.87 -17.03
CA THR A 142 2.71 15.55 -18.28
C THR A 142 1.33 15.04 -18.70
N ILE A 143 0.30 15.76 -18.30
CA ILE A 143 -1.03 15.54 -18.87
C ILE A 143 -0.91 15.92 -20.35
N ILE A 144 -1.23 14.99 -21.25
CA ILE A 144 -1.50 15.32 -22.65
C ILE A 144 -2.85 16.05 -22.63
N ASP A 145 -2.83 17.38 -22.58
CA ASP A 145 -4.02 18.21 -22.76
C ASP A 145 -4.57 17.95 -24.18
N ASN A 146 -5.62 17.14 -24.29
CA ASN A 146 -6.38 16.90 -25.53
C ASN A 146 -7.83 16.44 -25.24
N TYR A 147 -8.52 17.08 -24.28
CA TYR A 147 -9.97 16.94 -24.14
C TYR A 147 -10.65 18.31 -24.05
#